data_AF-A0A443RXF7-F1
#
_entry.id   AF-A0A443RXF7-F1
#
_cell.length_a   1.000
_cell.length_b   1.000
_cell.length_c   1.000
_cell.angle_alpha   90.00
_cell.angle_beta   90.00
_cell.angle_gamma   90.00
#
_symmetry.space_group_name_H-M   'P 1'
#
loop_
_entity.id
_entity.type
_entity.pdbx_description
1 polymer ?
#
loop_
_entity_poly.entity_id
_entity_poly.type
_entity_poly.pdbx_seq_one_letter_code
_entity_poly.pdbx_strand_id
1 'polypeptide(L)' 'MAVKFIRTSVRSITPRRATTGSVGYDLFSIENKVVKAGSTALISTGIKMQIPSPFYGKIEGRSGLAYRCN' A
#
# COMPACT_ATOMS: atom_id res chain seq x y z
N MET A 1 13.44 -6.48 -11.86
CA MET A 1 12.19 -7.25 -12.04
C MET A 1 11.01 -6.31 -11.79
N ALA A 2 10.10 -6.16 -12.76
CA ALA A 2 8.99 -5.22 -12.64
C ALA A 2 7.73 -5.92 -12.11
N VAL A 3 7.05 -5.31 -11.13
CA VAL A 3 5.74 -5.79 -10.65
C VAL A 3 4.66 -5.15 -11.50
N LYS A 4 3.85 -5.98 -12.17
CA LYS A 4 2.71 -5.50 -12.98
C LYS A 4 1.52 -5.23 -12.07
N PHE A 5 0.77 -4.17 -12.36
CA PHE A 5 -0.44 -3.84 -11.63
C PHE A 5 -1.51 -3.27 -12.57
N ILE A 6 -2.77 -3.38 -12.16
CA ILE A 6 -3.91 -2.77 -12.83
C ILE A 6 -4.70 -1.91 -11.85
N ARG A 7 -5.25 -0.79 -12.34
CA ARG A 7 -6.17 0.06 -11.59
C ARG A 7 -7.58 -0.50 -11.77
N THR A 8 -8.26 -0.73 -10.65
CA THR A 8 -9.65 -1.24 -10.63
C THR A 8 -10.68 -0.12 -10.50
N SER A 9 -10.25 1.09 -10.07
CA SER A 9 -11.12 2.25 -9.88
C SER A 9 -10.49 3.51 -10.49
N VAL A 10 -11.32 4.49 -10.80
CA VAL A 10 -10.89 5.82 -11.29
C VAL A 10 -10.07 6.55 -10.22
N ARG A 11 -10.36 6.31 -8.94
CA ARG A 11 -9.68 6.92 -7.79
C ARG A 11 -8.35 6.25 -7.43
N SER A 12 -8.01 5.12 -8.05
CA SER A 12 -6.79 4.37 -7.72
C SER A 12 -5.54 5.20 -7.97
N ILE A 13 -4.64 5.30 -7.01
CA ILE A 13 -3.39 6.05 -7.15
C ILE A 13 -2.27 5.07 -7.50
N THR A 14 -1.40 5.44 -8.44
CA THR A 14 -0.25 4.62 -8.84
C THR A 14 0.72 4.44 -7.68
N PRO A 15 1.11 3.19 -7.33
CA PRO A 15 2.10 2.93 -6.30
C PRO A 15 3.40 3.67 -6.60
N ARG A 16 3.96 4.34 -5.58
CA ARG A 16 5.17 5.16 -5.75
C ARG A 16 6.31 4.59 -4.94
N ARG A 17 7.50 4.62 -5.52
CA ARG A 17 8.74 4.38 -4.77
C ARG A 17 9.30 5.72 -4.30
N ALA A 18 9.61 5.84 -3.01
CA ALA A 18 10.10 7.11 -2.44
C ALA A 18 11.50 7.47 -2.98
N THR A 19 12.42 6.50 -2.99
CA THR A 19 13.79 6.64 -3.49
C THR A 19 14.18 5.43 -4.32
N THR A 20 15.25 5.56 -5.13
CA THR A 20 15.76 4.46 -5.95
C THR A 20 16.10 3.20 -5.14
N GLY A 21 16.62 3.38 -3.92
CA GLY A 21 16.99 2.31 -2.98
C GLY A 21 15.87 1.85 -2.03
N SER A 22 14.65 2.39 -2.15
CA SER A 22 13.55 1.93 -1.29
C SER A 22 13.15 0.49 -1.61
N VAL A 23 12.95 -0.31 -0.56
CA VAL A 23 12.60 -1.73 -0.67
C VAL A 23 11.13 -1.94 -1.08
N GLY A 24 10.24 -1.01 -0.70
CA GLY A 24 8.80 -1.10 -0.93
C GLY A 24 8.24 0.00 -1.82
N TYR A 25 7.00 -0.21 -2.25
CA TYR A 25 6.18 0.83 -2.88
C TYR A 25 5.18 1.36 -1.85
N ASP A 26 5.04 2.68 -1.77
CA ASP A 26 3.97 3.32 -1.03
C ASP A 26 2.63 3.01 -1.73
N LEU A 27 1.67 2.53 -0.93
CA LEU A 27 0.29 2.30 -1.32
C LEU A 27 -0.60 3.42 -0.80
N PHE A 28 -1.70 3.67 -1.51
CA PHE A 28 -2.59 4.79 -1.22
C PHE A 28 -4.03 4.29 -1.09
N SER A 29 -4.76 4.87 -0.14
CA SER A 29 -6.19 4.62 0.01
C SER A 29 -6.97 5.30 -1.12
N ILE A 30 -8.05 4.65 -1.58
CA ILE A 30 -9.03 5.25 -2.50
C ILE A 30 -10.29 5.76 -1.78
N GLU A 31 -10.34 5.59 -0.47
CA GLU A 31 -11.45 5.96 0.40
C GLU A 31 -10.98 6.79 1.60
N ASN A 32 -11.86 7.66 2.08
CA ASN A 32 -11.67 8.34 3.36
C ASN A 32 -12.33 7.48 4.44
N LYS A 33 -11.55 7.04 5.43
CA LYS A 33 -12.05 6.18 6.50
C LYS A 33 -11.49 6.61 7.84
N VAL A 34 -12.34 6.65 8.85
CA VAL A 34 -11.94 6.90 10.25
C VAL A 34 -11.69 5.54 10.91
N VAL A 35 -10.49 5.33 11.42
CA VAL A 35 -10.13 4.16 12.24
C VAL A 35 -10.21 4.57 13.70
N LYS A 36 -11.15 4.00 14.45
CA LYS A 36 -11.31 4.31 15.88
C LYS A 36 -10.20 3.63 16.70
N ALA A 37 -9.88 4.19 17.86
CA ALA A 37 -8.94 3.57 18.80
C ALA A 37 -9.38 2.12 19.14
N GLY A 38 -8.42 1.20 19.16
CA GLY A 38 -8.66 -0.23 19.41
C GLY A 38 -9.38 -0.99 18.30
N SER A 39 -9.67 -0.35 17.16
CA SER A 39 -10.34 -0.98 16.01
C SER A 39 -9.38 -1.24 14.86
N THR A 40 -9.75 -2.19 14.00
CA THR A 40 -9.05 -2.47 12.73
C THR A 40 -10.00 -2.21 11.58
N ALA A 41 -9.47 -1.69 10.47
CA ALA A 41 -10.24 -1.43 9.26
C ALA A 41 -9.51 -1.96 8.02
N LEU A 42 -10.27 -2.61 7.14
CA LEU A 42 -9.83 -2.85 5.76
C LEU A 42 -9.89 -1.55 4.97
N ILE A 43 -8.80 -1.22 4.28
CA ILE A 43 -8.65 -0.02 3.46
C ILE A 43 -8.39 -0.44 2.01
N SER A 44 -9.24 0.00 1.11
CA SER A 44 -9.10 -0.29 -0.31
C SER A 44 -8.00 0.57 -0.95
N THR A 45 -7.12 -0.08 -1.71
CA THR A 45 -6.09 0.58 -2.53
C THR A 45 -6.51 0.75 -3.99
N GLY A 46 -7.59 0.09 -4.40
CA GLY A 46 -8.11 0.13 -5.77
C GLY A 46 -7.17 -0.45 -6.82
N ILE A 47 -6.17 -1.24 -6.45
CA ILE A 47 -5.23 -1.86 -7.40
C ILE A 47 -5.19 -3.37 -7.22
N LYS A 48 -4.87 -4.08 -8.30
CA LYS A 48 -4.51 -5.50 -8.26
C LYS A 48 -3.10 -5.64 -8.79
N MET A 49 -2.29 -6.46 -8.13
CA MET A 49 -0.88 -6.64 -8.47
C MET A 49 -0.62 -8.10 -8.84
N GLN A 50 0.18 -8.30 -9.89
CA GLN A 50 0.70 -9.60 -10.25
C GLN A 50 2.08 -9.75 -9.62
N ILE A 51 2.16 -10.58 -8.58
CA ILE A 51 3.43 -10.90 -7.93
C ILE A 51 4.10 -12.02 -8.74
N PRO A 52 5.34 -11.81 -9.22
CA PRO A 52 6.03 -12.85 -9.96
C PRO A 52 6.50 -13.97 -9.02
N SER A 53 6.41 -15.22 -9.47
CA SER A 53 7.02 -16.37 -8.79
C SER A 53 8.55 -16.23 -8.75
N PRO A 54 9.25 -16.64 -7.67
CA PRO A 54 8.77 -17.32 -6.46
C PRO A 54 8.44 -16.38 -5.28
N PHE A 55 8.15 -15.11 -5.56
CA PHE A 55 7.97 -14.08 -4.52
C PHE A 55 6.53 -14.00 -4.02
N TYR A 56 6.35 -13.39 -2.85
CA TYR A 56 5.04 -12.99 -2.32
C TYR A 56 5.03 -11.47 -2.05
N GLY A 57 3.84 -10.88 -2.00
CA GLY A 57 3.66 -9.49 -1.65
C GLY A 57 3.48 -9.32 -0.15
N LYS A 58 4.41 -8.63 0.52
CA LYS A 58 4.31 -8.27 1.94
C LYS A 58 3.77 -6.85 2.07
N ILE A 59 2.74 -6.66 2.91
CA ILE A 59 2.26 -5.33 3.31
C ILE A 59 2.87 -5.01 4.67
N GLU A 60 3.55 -3.87 4.76
CA GLU A 60 4.25 -3.44 5.97
C GLU A 60 3.88 -2.01 6.35
N GLY A 61 3.96 -1.72 7.65
CA GLY A 61 3.73 -0.39 8.18
C GLY A 61 4.79 0.60 7.69
N ARG A 62 4.39 1.84 7.38
CA ARG A 62 5.36 2.93 7.15
C ARG A 62 5.96 3.32 8.49
N SER A 63 7.29 3.31 8.60
CA SER A 63 8.02 3.61 9.84
C SER A 63 7.60 4.94 10.48
N GLY A 64 7.33 5.96 9.67
CA GLY A 64 6.87 7.27 10.15
C GLY A 64 5.44 7.31 10.71
N LEU A 65 4.57 6.37 10.34
CA LEU A 65 3.22 6.25 10.91
C LEU A 65 3.25 5.47 12.22
N ALA A 66 4.05 4.39 12.28
CA ALA A 66 4.18 3.57 13.47
C ALA A 66 4.84 4.32 14.64
N TYR A 67 5.84 5.16 14.37
CA TYR A 67 6.58 5.88 15.41
C TYR A 67 5.74 6.95 16.13
N ARG A 68 4.73 7.53 15.48
CA ARG A 68 3.95 8.67 16.02
C ARG A 68 2.77 8.27 16.93
N CYS A 69 2.63 6.98 17.23
CA CYS A 69 1.57 6.45 18.10
C CYS A 69 2.02 6.23 19.56
N ASN A 70 3.23 6.65 19.92
CA ASN A 70 3.67 6.87 21.31
C ASN A 70 3.56 8.36 21.67
#